data_AF-A0A4Q3BU90-F1
#
_entry.id   AF-A0A4Q3BU90-F1
#
_cell.length_a   1.000
_cell.length_b   1.000
_cell.length_c   1.000
_cell.angle_alpha   90.00
_cell.angle_beta   90.00
_cell.angle_gamma   90.00
#
_symmetry.space_group_name_H-M   'P 1'
#
loop_
_entity.id
_entity.type
_entity.pdbx_description
1 polymer ?
#
loop_
_entity_poly.entity_id
_entity_poly.type
_entity_poly.pdbx_seq_one_letter_code
_entity_poly.pdbx_strand_id
1 'polypeptide(L)'
;MFLKFPYLSIFIVLIIFYSCKDKPAEPNFIGPTTAQGQIIDATTGKSVALATAILTRNKRGSSSSLSRETVKTQYTGEDGSFSFSFTPEEGYNYQVEAEAKYYYISGTDGAAFLKNNALNENLLVKIKPKGYIKFIVVNDEPKEMVNRFNIANEVTVNQFEKDTIIYKESLGSQNIGIGWWITLKTGEIRHFTENIFVKALDTTEYIIKY
;
A
#
# COMPACT_ATOMS: atom_id res chain seq x y z
N MET A 1 -4.11 26.22 -59.69
CA MET A 1 -3.88 27.57 -59.11
C MET A 1 -3.37 27.37 -57.69
N PHE A 2 -2.05 27.37 -57.49
CA PHE A 2 -1.43 27.10 -56.18
C PHE A 2 -1.32 28.42 -55.41
N LEU A 3 -2.12 28.59 -54.36
CA LEU A 3 -1.96 29.71 -53.42
C LEU A 3 -0.71 29.47 -52.57
N LYS A 4 0.35 30.26 -52.82
CA LYS A 4 1.51 30.38 -51.94
C LYS A 4 1.11 31.22 -50.72
N PHE A 5 1.07 30.64 -49.53
CA PHE A 5 0.89 31.34 -48.26
C PHE A 5 2.24 31.49 -47.54
N PRO A 6 3.03 32.53 -47.82
CA PRO A 6 4.31 32.76 -47.12
C PRO A 6 4.14 33.24 -45.67
N TYR A 7 2.92 33.50 -45.21
CA TYR A 7 2.65 34.10 -43.90
C TYR A 7 2.44 33.08 -42.75
N LEU A 8 2.32 31.79 -43.06
CA LEU A 8 2.08 30.76 -42.02
C LEU A 8 3.33 30.51 -41.15
N SER A 9 4.53 30.69 -41.70
CA SER A 9 5.79 30.49 -40.96
C SER A 9 6.05 31.57 -39.91
N ILE A 10 5.50 32.77 -40.05
CA ILE A 10 5.71 33.87 -39.08
C ILE A 10 4.87 33.67 -37.81
N PHE A 11 3.70 33.03 -37.92
CA PHE A 11 2.81 32.80 -36.78
C PHE A 11 3.32 31.72 -35.80
N ILE A 12 4.05 30.71 -36.31
CA ILE A 12 4.62 29.63 -35.47
C ILE A 12 5.77 30.14 -34.58
N VAL A 13 6.55 31.11 -35.05
CA VAL A 13 7.68 31.66 -34.28
C VAL A 13 7.20 32.50 -33.09
N LEU A 14 6.08 33.20 -33.21
CA LEU A 14 5.52 34.03 -32.13
C LEU A 14 4.94 33.23 -30.96
N ILE A 15 4.51 31.99 -31.18
CA ILE A 15 3.95 31.13 -30.11
C ILE A 15 5.08 30.56 -29.21
N ILE A 16 6.29 30.41 -29.73
CA ILE A 16 7.42 29.84 -28.96
C ILE A 16 7.92 30.83 -27.89
N PHE A 17 7.80 32.14 -28.10
CA PHE A 17 8.24 33.15 -27.13
C PHE A 17 7.25 33.42 -25.98
N TYR A 18 5.98 33.00 -26.10
CA TYR A 18 4.99 33.18 -25.03
C TYR A 18 4.98 32.07 -23.97
N SER A 19 5.83 31.04 -24.13
CA SER A 19 5.90 29.90 -23.21
C SER A 19 7.07 29.94 -22.22
N CYS A 20 7.68 31.10 -22.00
CA CYS A 20 8.47 31.37 -20.80
C CYS A 20 7.65 32.21 -19.83
N LYS A 21 6.60 31.63 -19.25
CA LYS A 21 6.14 32.13 -17.95
C LYS A 21 7.25 31.78 -16.97
N ASP A 22 7.92 32.79 -16.42
CA ASP A 22 8.77 32.62 -15.25
C ASP A 22 8.00 31.75 -14.27
N LYS A 23 8.52 30.54 -14.01
CA LYS A 23 7.95 29.73 -12.93
C LYS A 23 7.96 30.65 -11.72
N PRO A 24 6.80 30.90 -11.08
CA PRO A 24 6.77 31.73 -9.89
C PRO A 24 7.86 31.16 -8.99
N ALA A 25 8.85 32.00 -8.64
CA ALA A 25 9.96 31.57 -7.82
C ALA A 25 9.34 30.85 -6.62
N GLU A 26 9.56 29.53 -6.51
CA GLU A 26 9.05 28.80 -5.35
C GLU A 26 9.58 29.58 -4.14
N PRO A 27 8.72 29.96 -3.18
CA PRO A 27 9.16 30.74 -2.05
C PRO A 27 10.32 29.99 -1.41
N ASN A 28 11.52 30.59 -1.48
CA ASN A 28 12.70 30.11 -0.77
C ASN A 28 12.42 30.31 0.71
N PHE A 29 11.65 29.39 1.29
CA PHE A 29 11.40 29.38 2.71
C PHE A 29 12.69 28.91 3.37
N ILE A 30 13.41 29.83 4.00
CA ILE A 30 14.62 29.56 4.78
C ILE A 30 14.14 29.32 6.21
N GLY A 31 13.69 28.11 6.51
CA GLY A 31 13.13 27.76 7.81
C GLY A 31 12.93 26.26 7.99
N PRO A 32 12.54 25.81 9.20
CA PRO A 32 12.31 24.40 9.48
C PRO A 32 11.22 23.83 8.55
N THR A 33 11.40 22.60 8.08
CA THR A 33 10.34 21.85 7.42
C THR A 33 9.25 21.55 8.42
N THR A 34 8.00 21.80 8.04
CA THR A 34 6.83 21.36 8.80
C THR A 34 6.01 20.39 7.97
N ALA A 35 5.42 19.40 8.63
CA ALA A 35 4.58 18.39 8.00
C ALA A 35 3.33 18.15 8.86
N GLN A 36 2.18 18.51 8.33
CA GLN A 36 0.89 18.43 9.00
C GLN A 36 -0.09 17.67 8.12
N GLY A 37 -0.83 16.75 8.72
CA GLY A 37 -1.74 15.92 7.96
C GLY A 37 -2.52 14.96 8.82
N GLN A 38 -3.08 13.96 8.14
CA GLN A 38 -3.97 12.97 8.70
C GLN A 38 -3.63 11.58 8.17
N ILE A 39 -3.74 10.58 9.04
CA ILE A 39 -3.68 9.18 8.65
C ILE A 39 -5.08 8.74 8.26
N ILE A 40 -5.21 8.16 7.07
CA ILE A 40 -6.50 7.72 6.52
C ILE A 40 -6.46 6.26 6.06
N ASP A 41 -7.61 5.59 6.17
CA ASP A 41 -7.84 4.29 5.57
C ASP A 41 -7.90 4.46 4.05
N ALA A 42 -7.01 3.78 3.34
CA ALA A 42 -6.85 3.89 1.89
C ALA A 42 -8.10 3.48 1.09
N THR A 43 -9.00 2.72 1.71
CA THR A 43 -10.19 2.11 1.07
C THR A 43 -11.44 2.94 1.34
N THR A 44 -11.59 3.49 2.55
CA THR A 44 -12.77 4.28 2.92
C THR A 44 -12.54 5.79 2.86
N GLY A 45 -11.28 6.23 2.83
CA GLY A 45 -10.89 7.64 2.93
C GLY A 45 -11.12 8.26 4.30
N LYS A 46 -11.56 7.46 5.29
CA LYS A 46 -11.83 7.93 6.65
C LYS A 46 -10.54 7.97 7.48
N SER A 47 -10.52 8.86 8.47
CA SER A 47 -9.42 8.97 9.42
C SER A 47 -9.21 7.70 10.22
N VAL A 48 -7.94 7.35 10.46
CA VAL A 48 -7.56 6.26 11.36
C VAL A 48 -7.09 6.85 12.68
N ALA A 49 -7.92 6.69 13.70
CA ALA A 49 -7.61 7.07 15.06
C ALA A 49 -6.46 6.23 15.65
N LEU A 50 -5.78 6.78 16.67
CA LEU A 50 -4.89 6.02 17.54
C LEU A 50 -3.73 5.31 16.79
N ALA A 51 -3.33 5.87 15.66
CA ALA A 51 -2.22 5.40 14.84
C ALA A 51 -0.90 6.10 15.22
N THR A 52 0.23 5.55 14.79
CA THR A 52 1.54 6.19 14.93
C THR A 52 1.97 6.76 13.58
N ALA A 53 2.16 8.08 13.51
CA ALA A 53 2.83 8.74 12.40
C ALA A 53 4.35 8.63 12.59
N ILE A 54 5.08 8.30 11.53
CA ILE A 54 6.53 8.05 11.55
C ILE A 54 7.17 8.95 10.50
N LEU A 55 7.92 9.96 10.93
CA LEU A 55 8.78 10.73 10.05
C LEU A 55 10.04 9.90 9.76
N THR A 56 10.22 9.53 8.50
CA THR A 56 11.41 8.82 8.03
C THR A 56 12.23 9.66 7.07
N ARG A 57 13.50 9.30 6.92
CA ARG A 57 14.40 9.85 5.91
C ARG A 57 15.13 8.75 5.17
N ASN A 58 15.58 9.06 3.97
CA ASN A 58 16.49 8.23 3.20
C ASN A 58 17.48 9.11 2.42
N LYS A 59 18.70 8.61 2.21
CA LYS A 59 19.72 9.33 1.44
C LYS A 59 19.25 9.50 -0.01
N ARG A 60 19.33 10.72 -0.53
CA ARG A 60 18.95 11.05 -1.91
C ARG A 60 19.77 10.22 -2.89
N GLY A 61 19.10 9.62 -3.87
CA GLY A 61 19.70 8.70 -4.83
C GLY A 61 19.81 7.25 -4.32
N SER A 62 19.45 6.96 -3.07
CA SER A 62 19.30 5.58 -2.60
C SER A 62 17.95 5.02 -3.06
N SER A 63 17.98 3.89 -3.77
CA SER A 63 16.79 3.14 -4.20
C SER A 63 16.42 2.00 -3.23
N SER A 64 17.25 1.74 -2.23
CA SER A 64 17.03 0.64 -1.28
C SER A 64 16.13 1.09 -0.13
N SER A 65 15.10 0.31 0.18
CA SER A 65 14.27 0.48 1.37
C SER A 65 15.05 0.27 2.68
N LEU A 66 16.20 -0.41 2.62
CA LEU A 66 17.04 -0.70 3.78
C LEU A 66 17.80 0.53 4.30
N SER A 67 17.86 1.62 3.55
CA SER A 67 18.52 2.87 3.97
C SER A 67 17.56 3.85 4.66
N ARG A 68 16.34 3.40 4.98
CA ARG A 68 15.32 4.23 5.59
C ARG A 68 15.51 4.28 7.11
N GLU A 69 15.65 5.50 7.62
CA GLU A 69 15.87 5.77 9.04
C GLU A 69 14.67 6.49 9.64
N THR A 70 14.29 6.12 10.86
CA THR A 70 13.27 6.86 11.63
C THR A 70 13.90 8.10 12.24
N VAL A 71 13.32 9.26 11.97
CA VAL A 71 13.73 10.55 12.54
C VAL A 71 12.92 10.86 13.79
N LYS A 72 11.59 10.71 13.71
CA LYS A 72 10.67 11.00 14.81
C LYS A 72 9.39 10.19 14.65
N THR A 73 8.73 9.89 15.77
CA THR A 73 7.40 9.29 15.80
C THR A 73 6.44 10.19 16.59
N GLN A 74 5.14 10.09 16.28
CA GLN A 74 4.08 10.75 17.00
C GLN A 74 2.86 9.83 17.05
N TYR A 75 2.30 9.65 18.24
CA TYR A 75 1.00 9.02 18.40
C TYR A 75 -0.12 10.02 18.05
N THR A 76 -1.05 9.61 17.20
CA THR A 76 -2.14 10.46 16.71
C THR A 76 -3.38 10.38 17.61
N GLY A 77 -4.19 11.44 17.59
CA GLY A 77 -5.45 11.51 18.33
C GLY A 77 -6.58 10.71 17.70
N GLU A 78 -7.81 10.96 18.13
CA GLU A 78 -9.02 10.32 17.60
C GLU A 78 -9.30 10.68 16.13
N ASP A 79 -8.81 11.83 15.68
CA ASP A 79 -8.93 12.27 14.30
C ASP A 79 -7.78 11.78 13.42
N GLY A 80 -6.80 11.03 13.95
CA GLY A 80 -5.65 10.57 13.18
C GLY A 80 -4.72 11.69 12.70
N SER A 81 -4.79 12.89 13.28
CA SER A 81 -3.95 14.02 12.90
C SER A 81 -2.52 13.90 13.44
N PHE A 82 -1.55 14.44 12.69
CA PHE A 82 -0.14 14.52 13.08
C PHE A 82 0.49 15.87 12.70
N SER A 83 1.58 16.23 13.39
CA SER A 83 2.35 17.43 13.09
C SER A 83 3.83 17.26 13.46
N PHE A 84 4.71 17.39 12.48
CA PHE A 84 6.15 17.41 12.65
C PHE A 84 6.73 18.78 12.30
N SER A 85 7.79 19.16 13.01
CA SER A 85 8.65 20.29 12.68
C SER A 85 10.10 19.86 12.86
N PHE A 86 10.93 20.02 11.84
CA PHE A 86 12.32 19.57 11.83
C PHE A 86 13.19 20.37 10.85
N THR A 87 14.50 20.40 11.07
CA THR A 87 15.45 20.96 10.11
C THR A 87 15.93 19.85 9.18
N PRO A 88 15.71 19.93 7.87
CA PRO A 88 16.12 18.88 6.94
C PRO A 88 17.65 18.90 6.77
N GLU A 89 18.26 17.72 6.75
CA GLU A 89 19.67 17.54 6.42
C GLU A 89 19.87 17.50 4.91
N GLU A 90 20.98 18.09 4.45
CA GLU A 90 21.35 18.06 3.05
C GLU A 90 21.59 16.62 2.58
N GLY A 91 21.14 16.31 1.35
CA GLY A 91 21.32 14.99 0.78
C GLY A 91 20.32 13.93 1.27
N TYR A 92 19.28 14.31 2.01
CA TYR A 92 18.19 13.42 2.41
C TYR A 92 16.85 13.83 1.79
N ASN A 93 16.01 12.82 1.53
CA ASN A 93 14.59 12.97 1.26
C ASN A 93 13.83 12.52 2.52
N TYR A 94 12.67 13.13 2.76
CA TYR A 94 11.85 12.87 3.93
C TYR A 94 10.44 12.46 3.50
N GLN A 95 9.83 11.59 4.30
CA GLN A 95 8.44 11.17 4.12
C GLN A 95 7.79 10.87 5.47
N VAL A 96 6.47 10.91 5.51
CA VAL A 96 5.69 10.46 6.65
C VAL A 96 5.01 9.14 6.30
N GLU A 97 5.25 8.14 7.13
CA GLU A 97 4.59 6.84 7.11
C GLU A 97 3.64 6.72 8.30
N ALA A 98 2.82 5.68 8.28
CA ALA A 98 1.94 5.38 9.40
C ALA A 98 1.84 3.88 9.65
N GLU A 99 1.67 3.54 10.92
CA GLU A 99 1.31 2.21 11.39
C GLU A 99 0.13 2.28 12.35
N ALA A 100 -0.72 1.25 12.34
CA ALA A 100 -1.79 1.07 13.30
C ALA A 100 -2.04 -0.43 13.50
N LYS A 101 -2.49 -0.83 14.68
CA LYS A 101 -2.59 -2.25 15.10
C LYS A 101 -3.27 -3.17 14.08
N TYR A 102 -4.35 -2.71 13.45
CA TYR A 102 -5.16 -3.48 12.51
C TYR A 102 -4.97 -3.06 11.04
N TYR A 103 -3.86 -2.42 10.74
CA TYR A 103 -3.51 -1.95 9.41
C TYR A 103 -2.12 -2.43 9.02
N TYR A 104 -1.87 -2.55 7.73
CA TYR A 104 -0.52 -2.67 7.22
C TYR A 104 0.17 -1.30 7.31
N ILE A 105 1.47 -1.32 7.58
CA ILE A 105 2.28 -0.12 7.44
C ILE A 105 2.11 0.47 6.03
N SER A 106 2.01 1.78 5.93
CA SER A 106 1.71 2.48 4.66
C SER A 106 2.68 2.10 3.53
N GLY A 107 3.93 1.76 3.88
CA GLY A 107 5.00 1.53 2.92
C GLY A 107 5.22 2.76 2.04
N THR A 108 5.81 2.57 0.87
CA THR A 108 6.09 3.67 -0.07
C THR A 108 4.82 4.21 -0.75
N ASP A 109 3.87 3.34 -1.10
CA ASP A 109 2.66 3.74 -1.84
C ASP A 109 1.65 4.52 -0.99
N GLY A 110 1.73 4.41 0.33
CA GLY A 110 0.88 5.12 1.28
C GLY A 110 1.56 6.29 1.99
N ALA A 111 2.87 6.47 1.83
CA ALA A 111 3.61 7.54 2.49
C ALA A 111 3.36 8.91 1.85
N ALA A 112 3.48 9.96 2.66
CA ALA A 112 3.45 11.35 2.20
C ALA A 112 4.88 11.90 2.06
N PHE A 113 5.34 12.16 0.84
CA PHE A 113 6.66 12.75 0.58
C PHE A 113 6.67 14.24 0.89
N LEU A 114 7.75 14.70 1.53
CA LEU A 114 7.88 16.07 2.01
C LEU A 114 8.80 16.89 1.09
N LYS A 115 8.45 18.16 0.90
CA LYS A 115 9.37 19.18 0.40
C LYS A 115 10.21 19.70 1.57
N ASN A 116 11.54 19.68 1.41
CA ASN A 116 12.46 20.22 2.40
C ASN A 116 12.35 21.75 2.45
N ASN A 117 12.53 22.32 3.65
CA ASN A 117 12.44 23.75 3.92
C ASN A 117 11.11 24.33 3.43
N ALA A 118 10.01 23.62 3.70
CA ALA A 118 8.68 24.01 3.26
C ALA A 118 7.62 23.68 4.31
N LEU A 119 6.47 24.35 4.15
CA LEU A 119 5.23 24.01 4.83
C LEU A 119 4.49 22.93 4.02
N ASN A 120 4.39 21.73 4.59
CA ASN A 120 3.69 20.60 3.98
C ASN A 120 2.36 20.38 4.73
N GLU A 121 1.26 20.92 4.20
CA GLU A 121 -0.08 20.87 4.81
C GLU A 121 -1.01 19.90 4.10
N ASN A 122 -2.08 19.51 4.81
CA ASN A 122 -3.13 18.62 4.30
C ASN A 122 -2.58 17.29 3.76
N LEU A 123 -1.49 16.81 4.36
CA LEU A 123 -0.90 15.53 3.97
C LEU A 123 -1.85 14.39 4.31
N LEU A 124 -1.97 13.44 3.40
CA LEU A 124 -2.76 12.22 3.60
C LEU A 124 -1.82 11.02 3.57
N VAL A 125 -1.60 10.41 4.73
CA VAL A 125 -0.85 9.16 4.84
C VAL A 125 -1.85 8.02 4.80
N LYS A 126 -1.76 7.17 3.78
CA LYS A 126 -2.74 6.12 3.50
C LYS A 126 -2.24 4.79 4.05
N ILE A 127 -3.05 4.14 4.88
CA ILE A 127 -2.79 2.78 5.36
C ILE A 127 -3.91 1.85 4.93
N LYS A 128 -3.58 0.58 4.66
CA LYS A 128 -4.55 -0.42 4.20
C LYS A 128 -5.00 -1.27 5.38
N PRO A 129 -6.32 -1.48 5.57
CA PRO A 129 -6.81 -2.31 6.66
C PRO A 129 -6.39 -3.76 6.47
N LYS A 130 -6.08 -4.43 7.57
CA LYS A 130 -5.95 -5.88 7.60
C LYS A 130 -7.34 -6.50 7.49
N GLY A 131 -7.40 -7.69 6.92
CA GLY A 131 -8.52 -8.60 7.01
C GLY A 131 -8.01 -10.00 7.35
N TYR A 132 -8.92 -10.90 7.66
CA TYR A 132 -8.57 -12.27 8.00
C TYR A 132 -9.39 -13.24 7.17
N ILE A 133 -8.80 -14.38 6.80
CA ILE A 133 -9.49 -15.48 6.15
C ILE A 133 -9.47 -16.65 7.12
N LYS A 134 -10.65 -17.21 7.40
CA LYS A 134 -10.83 -18.46 8.13
C LYS A 134 -11.17 -19.54 7.12
N PHE A 135 -10.18 -20.32 6.72
CA PHE A 135 -10.36 -21.49 5.87
C PHE A 135 -10.94 -22.62 6.72
N ILE A 136 -12.05 -23.19 6.27
CA ILE A 136 -12.68 -24.38 6.85
C ILE A 136 -12.53 -25.49 5.81
N VAL A 137 -11.58 -26.39 6.07
CA VAL A 137 -11.19 -27.45 5.15
C VAL A 137 -11.95 -28.71 5.56
N VAL A 138 -12.95 -29.09 4.76
CA VAL A 138 -13.89 -30.19 5.02
C VAL A 138 -13.57 -31.36 4.11
N ASN A 139 -13.37 -32.54 4.71
CA ASN A 139 -13.10 -33.78 4.00
C ASN A 139 -14.44 -34.43 3.60
N ASP A 140 -14.89 -34.20 2.36
CA ASP A 140 -16.21 -34.64 1.86
C ASP A 140 -16.09 -35.88 0.94
N GLU A 141 -14.92 -36.11 0.31
CA GLU A 141 -14.63 -37.33 -0.47
C GLU A 141 -14.24 -38.54 0.39
N PRO A 142 -14.34 -39.79 -0.13
CA PRO A 142 -13.88 -40.96 0.62
C PRO A 142 -12.40 -40.81 0.99
N LYS A 143 -12.14 -40.89 2.30
CA LYS A 143 -10.88 -40.66 3.05
C LYS A 143 -9.59 -41.24 2.45
N GLU A 144 -9.69 -42.08 1.43
CA GLU A 144 -8.60 -42.83 0.87
C GLU A 144 -7.85 -42.12 -0.27
N MET A 145 -8.32 -40.98 -0.78
CA MET A 145 -7.72 -40.41 -1.99
C MET A 145 -6.69 -39.32 -1.76
N VAL A 146 -6.69 -38.58 -0.65
CA VAL A 146 -5.83 -37.39 -0.49
C VAL A 146 -4.61 -37.63 0.40
N ASN A 147 -3.42 -37.34 -0.11
CA ASN A 147 -2.14 -37.46 0.58
C ASN A 147 -1.70 -36.12 1.20
N ARG A 148 -1.86 -35.03 0.45
CA ARG A 148 -1.34 -33.70 0.82
C ARG A 148 -2.25 -32.59 0.31
N PHE A 149 -2.43 -31.57 1.12
CA PHE A 149 -3.12 -30.33 0.77
C PHE A 149 -2.19 -29.14 0.99
N ASN A 150 -2.21 -28.20 0.05
CA ASN A 150 -1.44 -26.98 0.15
C ASN A 150 -2.33 -25.77 -0.17
N ILE A 151 -2.34 -24.76 0.70
CA ILE A 151 -3.00 -23.48 0.45
C ILE A 151 -1.94 -22.41 0.21
N ALA A 152 -1.94 -21.83 -1.00
CA ALA A 152 -1.17 -20.66 -1.37
C ALA A 152 0.32 -20.71 -0.98
N ASN A 153 0.95 -21.89 -1.03
CA ASN A 153 2.35 -22.15 -0.63
C ASN A 153 2.70 -21.91 0.85
N GLU A 154 1.75 -21.51 1.69
CA GLU A 154 2.03 -21.12 3.07
C GLU A 154 1.67 -22.21 4.06
N VAL A 155 0.60 -22.96 3.78
CA VAL A 155 0.14 -24.03 4.67
C VAL A 155 0.16 -25.33 3.90
N THR A 156 1.02 -26.25 4.34
CA THR A 156 1.02 -27.64 3.88
C THR A 156 0.53 -28.51 5.01
N VAL A 157 -0.56 -29.23 4.78
CA VAL A 157 -1.09 -30.22 5.72
C VAL A 157 -0.99 -31.60 5.07
N ASN A 158 -0.33 -32.51 5.78
CA ASN A 158 -0.23 -33.90 5.38
C ASN A 158 -1.36 -34.67 6.08
N GLN A 159 -2.20 -35.37 5.30
CA GLN A 159 -3.30 -36.21 5.76
C GLN A 159 -4.36 -35.49 6.64
N PHE A 160 -5.55 -35.26 6.09
CA PHE A 160 -6.70 -34.81 6.89
C PHE A 160 -7.50 -36.02 7.35
N GLU A 161 -7.35 -36.40 8.61
CA GLU A 161 -8.28 -37.34 9.24
C GLU A 161 -9.57 -36.63 9.71
N LYS A 162 -9.56 -35.29 9.79
CA LYS A 162 -10.61 -34.46 10.37
C LYS A 162 -10.68 -33.08 9.70
N ASP A 163 -11.84 -32.43 9.84
CA ASP A 163 -12.02 -31.03 9.47
C ASP A 163 -10.98 -30.13 10.15
N THR A 164 -10.47 -29.16 9.40
CA THR A 164 -9.39 -28.28 9.87
C THR A 164 -9.74 -26.83 9.63
N ILE A 165 -9.43 -26.00 10.62
CA ILE A 165 -9.62 -24.55 10.55
C ILE A 165 -8.25 -23.88 10.51
N ILE A 166 -8.03 -23.02 9.51
CA ILE A 166 -6.79 -22.26 9.33
C ILE A 166 -7.16 -20.77 9.28
N TYR A 167 -6.43 -19.94 10.04
CA TYR A 167 -6.55 -18.49 9.99
C TYR A 167 -5.37 -17.89 9.24
N LYS A 168 -5.65 -16.94 8.36
CA LYS A 168 -4.64 -16.21 7.58
C LYS A 168 -4.93 -14.73 7.58
N GLU A 169 -3.91 -13.91 7.83
CA GLU A 169 -3.99 -12.47 7.61
C GLU A 169 -3.93 -12.16 6.11
N SER A 170 -4.69 -11.18 5.66
CA SER A 170 -4.65 -10.68 4.29
C SER A 170 -4.99 -9.20 4.23
N LEU A 171 -4.85 -8.61 3.04
CA LEU A 171 -5.33 -7.25 2.77
C LEU A 171 -6.85 -7.23 2.75
N GLY A 172 -7.45 -6.38 3.59
CA GLY A 172 -8.90 -6.19 3.66
C GLY A 172 -9.45 -5.28 2.56
N SER A 173 -10.77 -5.32 2.40
CA SER A 173 -11.54 -4.55 1.39
C SER A 173 -11.10 -4.82 -0.06
N GLN A 174 -10.66 -6.03 -0.36
CA GLN A 174 -10.32 -6.41 -1.73
C GLN A 174 -10.55 -7.89 -2.02
N ASN A 175 -10.64 -8.22 -3.30
CA ASN A 175 -10.65 -9.61 -3.76
C ASN A 175 -9.23 -10.17 -3.73
N ILE A 176 -9.07 -11.35 -3.12
CA ILE A 176 -7.80 -12.08 -3.06
C ILE A 176 -7.97 -13.39 -3.80
N GLY A 177 -7.03 -13.66 -4.71
CA GLY A 177 -6.89 -14.97 -5.33
C GLY A 177 -6.36 -15.98 -4.32
N ILE A 178 -7.13 -17.02 -4.09
CA ILE A 178 -6.74 -18.19 -3.30
C ILE A 178 -6.50 -19.35 -4.25
N GLY A 179 -5.40 -20.07 -4.05
CA GLY A 179 -5.07 -21.27 -4.80
C GLY A 179 -4.78 -22.41 -3.84
N TRP A 180 -5.25 -23.60 -4.16
CA TRP A 180 -4.92 -24.80 -3.41
C TRP A 180 -4.67 -26.00 -4.31
N TRP A 181 -3.84 -26.92 -3.80
CA TRP A 181 -3.51 -28.17 -4.47
C TRP A 181 -3.87 -29.36 -3.61
N ILE A 182 -4.36 -30.39 -4.28
CA ILE A 182 -4.62 -31.70 -3.70
C ILE A 182 -3.70 -32.69 -4.40
N THR A 183 -2.84 -33.38 -3.65
CA THR A 183 -2.09 -34.53 -4.17
C THR A 183 -2.83 -35.80 -3.79
N LEU A 184 -3.25 -36.58 -4.78
CA LEU A 184 -3.91 -37.86 -4.55
C LEU A 184 -2.90 -38.96 -4.20
N LYS A 185 -3.33 -40.08 -3.61
CA LYS A 185 -2.47 -41.25 -3.36
C LYS A 185 -1.87 -41.84 -4.64
N THR A 186 -2.53 -41.65 -5.78
CA THR A 186 -2.02 -42.02 -7.11
C THR A 186 -0.84 -41.15 -7.56
N GLY A 187 -0.58 -40.02 -6.89
CA GLY A 187 0.38 -39.00 -7.29
C GLY A 187 -0.19 -37.92 -8.20
N GLU A 188 -1.44 -38.04 -8.66
CA GLU A 188 -2.14 -36.98 -9.41
C GLU A 188 -2.25 -35.70 -8.57
N ILE A 189 -1.99 -34.55 -9.19
CA ILE A 189 -2.14 -33.25 -8.55
C ILE A 189 -3.31 -32.51 -9.20
N ARG A 190 -4.29 -32.13 -8.38
CA ARG A 190 -5.39 -31.25 -8.78
C ARG A 190 -5.15 -29.85 -8.26
N HIS A 191 -5.42 -28.85 -9.10
CA HIS A 191 -5.25 -27.44 -8.78
C HIS A 191 -6.58 -26.70 -8.90
N PHE A 192 -6.84 -25.86 -7.91
CA PHE A 192 -8.04 -25.04 -7.84
C PHE A 192 -7.65 -23.62 -7.49
N THR A 193 -8.40 -22.67 -8.05
CA THR A 193 -8.26 -21.25 -7.74
C THR A 193 -9.62 -20.60 -7.63
N GLU A 194 -9.76 -19.67 -6.70
CA GLU A 194 -10.96 -18.86 -6.53
C GLU A 194 -10.59 -17.45 -6.08
N ASN A 195 -11.47 -16.47 -6.32
CA ASN A 195 -11.32 -15.14 -5.77
C ASN A 195 -12.36 -14.94 -4.66
N ILE A 196 -11.90 -14.53 -3.49
CA ILE A 196 -12.78 -14.22 -2.35
C ILE A 196 -12.62 -12.77 -1.93
N PHE A 197 -13.73 -12.13 -1.54
CA PHE A 197 -13.67 -10.80 -0.98
C PHE A 197 -13.30 -10.86 0.51
N VAL A 198 -12.14 -10.31 0.86
CA VAL A 198 -11.69 -10.22 2.24
C VAL A 198 -12.22 -8.92 2.85
N LYS A 199 -13.03 -9.03 3.88
CA LYS A 199 -13.57 -7.87 4.59
C LYS A 199 -12.47 -7.15 5.36
N ALA A 200 -12.49 -5.81 5.36
CA ALA A 200 -11.59 -5.03 6.20
C ALA A 200 -11.97 -5.17 7.68
N LEU A 201 -10.95 -5.31 8.53
CA LEU A 201 -11.02 -5.38 9.98
C LEU A 201 -11.92 -6.52 10.50
N ASP A 202 -12.18 -7.53 9.67
CA ASP A 202 -13.08 -8.64 9.94
C ASP A 202 -12.53 -9.95 9.37
N THR A 203 -13.18 -11.06 9.69
CA THR A 203 -12.86 -12.40 9.19
C THR A 203 -13.85 -12.82 8.10
N THR A 204 -13.34 -13.15 6.93
CA THR A 204 -14.09 -13.84 5.87
C THR A 204 -13.94 -15.34 6.07
N GLU A 205 -15.05 -16.06 6.22
CA GLU A 205 -15.06 -17.52 6.23
C GLU A 205 -15.07 -18.05 4.80
N TYR A 206 -14.28 -19.08 4.53
CA TYR A 206 -14.25 -19.76 3.24
C TYR A 206 -14.12 -21.27 3.43
N ILE A 207 -15.04 -22.02 2.83
CA ILE A 207 -15.11 -23.48 2.98
C ILE A 207 -14.46 -24.12 1.76
N ILE A 208 -13.41 -24.91 1.98
CA ILE A 208 -12.83 -25.76 0.95
C ILE A 208 -13.32 -27.18 1.17
N LYS A 209 -14.12 -27.66 0.23
CA LYS A 209 -14.51 -29.06 0.15
C LYS A 209 -13.59 -29.79 -0.82
N TYR A 210 -13.15 -30.97 -0.44
CA TYR A 210 -12.26 -31.79 -1.23
C TYR A 210 -12.38 -33.28 -0.90
#